data_AF-A0A4R5QHL9-F1
#
_entry.id   AF-A0A4R5QHL9-F1
#
_cell.length_a   1.000
_cell.length_b   1.000
_cell.length_c   1.000
_cell.angle_alpha   90.00
_cell.angle_beta   90.00
_cell.angle_gamma   90.00
#
_symmetry.space_group_name_H-M   'P 1'
#
loop_
_entity.id
_entity.type
_entity.pdbx_description
1 polymer ?
#
loop_
_entity_poly.entity_id
_entity_poly.type
_entity_poly.pdbx_seq_one_letter_code
_entity_poly.pdbx_strand_id
1 'polypeptide(L)'
;MRNTDLRKARDVAAKLRLTAALLGGISQKELCAAFRRVNPQTGFDLDRSYKWVQGRSLPRSAQIYEDWARLLGLAQAGSWVAGCGLDSFLEALCGDGRADRADLLRRAGLDTPPEDDAAGVATRYLCGSYACYSQAQSPYYQGRILRGALVIEPSPRRAEGLTACYSQALSLGRSHVAGRVMIVGSMLALPLTTGSPGAPPVSFHLHLPAPPGSLLAGIMGSCTMVHPGGQPPYATRVAMVRVPLPVEALERSNRYMEAEPLALSRDLAALGLLVRDAVGLEARLDRFLRPVGTGWAGSDQVQMADQVALGGACDRAWLDTVGAAAETGRVPAPAPARQPMALDLG
;
A
#
# COMPACT_ATOMS: atom_id res chain seq x y z
N MET A 1 -7.77 -14.11 26.06
CA MET A 1 -7.02 -13.01 25.42
C MET A 1 -7.60 -12.73 24.04
N ARG A 2 -7.92 -11.47 23.74
CA ARG A 2 -8.78 -11.08 22.61
C ARG A 2 -8.03 -11.10 21.27
N ASN A 3 -8.75 -11.59 20.26
CA ASN A 3 -8.38 -11.79 18.86
C ASN A 3 -8.30 -10.47 18.06
N THR A 4 -7.61 -9.44 18.60
CA THR A 4 -7.70 -8.05 18.10
C THR A 4 -6.53 -7.65 17.19
N ASP A 5 -5.40 -8.36 17.21
CA ASP A 5 -4.18 -7.98 16.46
C ASP A 5 -4.03 -8.59 15.05
N LEU A 6 -4.87 -9.56 14.67
CA LEU A 6 -4.81 -10.17 13.33
C LEU A 6 -5.27 -9.25 12.19
N ARG A 7 -5.82 -8.06 12.49
CA ARG A 7 -6.28 -7.07 11.50
C ARG A 7 -5.14 -6.30 10.82
N LYS A 8 -3.88 -6.64 11.10
CA LYS A 8 -2.67 -5.97 10.61
C LYS A 8 -1.76 -6.87 9.77
N ALA A 9 -2.15 -8.12 9.50
CA ALA A 9 -1.29 -9.07 8.80
C ALA A 9 -0.95 -8.59 7.38
N ARG A 10 0.32 -8.32 7.11
CA ARG A 10 0.82 -7.83 5.81
C ARG A 10 2.08 -8.58 5.38
N ASP A 11 2.34 -8.55 4.07
CA ASP A 11 3.49 -9.20 3.40
C ASP A 11 3.66 -10.70 3.71
N VAL A 12 2.58 -11.37 4.16
CA VAL A 12 2.64 -12.75 4.67
C VAL A 12 3.24 -13.71 3.65
N ALA A 13 2.86 -13.57 2.37
CA ALA A 13 3.40 -14.39 1.30
C ALA A 13 4.92 -14.22 1.15
N ALA A 14 5.41 -12.97 1.11
CA ALA A 14 6.82 -12.66 0.96
C ALA A 14 7.64 -13.11 2.18
N LYS A 15 7.12 -12.85 3.39
CA LYS A 15 7.73 -13.32 4.64
C LYS A 15 7.82 -14.86 4.70
N LEU A 16 6.81 -15.59 4.22
CA LEU A 16 6.86 -17.05 4.17
C LEU A 16 7.90 -17.57 3.17
N ARG A 17 8.08 -16.90 2.02
CA ARG A 17 9.14 -17.23 1.06
C ARG A 17 10.52 -16.98 1.65
N LEU A 18 10.70 -15.86 2.35
CA LEU A 18 11.94 -15.59 3.10
C LEU A 18 12.19 -16.62 4.19
N THR A 19 11.15 -17.08 4.88
CA THR A 19 11.26 -18.14 5.88
C THR A 19 11.71 -19.45 5.24
N ALA A 20 11.11 -19.85 4.11
CA ALA A 20 11.53 -21.05 3.37
C ALA A 20 12.97 -20.93 2.87
N ALA A 21 13.37 -19.76 2.36
CA ALA A 21 14.74 -19.47 1.92
C ALA A 21 15.74 -19.55 3.08
N LEU A 22 15.43 -18.96 4.23
CA LEU A 22 16.25 -18.99 5.44
C LEU A 22 16.47 -20.43 5.93
N LEU A 23 15.44 -21.27 5.85
CA LEU A 23 15.50 -22.67 6.25
C LEU A 23 16.20 -23.57 5.21
N GLY A 24 16.78 -23.01 4.16
CA GLY A 24 17.55 -23.74 3.15
C GLY A 24 16.84 -23.94 1.82
N GLY A 25 15.85 -23.08 1.48
CA GLY A 25 15.08 -23.23 0.24
C GLY A 25 14.14 -24.43 0.26
N ILE A 26 13.59 -24.73 1.44
CA ILE A 26 12.81 -25.94 1.69
C ILE A 26 11.47 -25.93 0.94
N SER A 27 11.00 -27.11 0.57
CA SER A 27 9.70 -27.31 -0.04
C SER A 27 8.56 -26.93 0.93
N GLN A 28 7.35 -26.74 0.38
CA GLN A 28 6.18 -26.43 1.19
C GLN A 28 5.87 -27.50 2.25
N LYS A 29 6.10 -28.79 1.92
CA LYS A 29 5.91 -29.92 2.82
C LYS A 29 6.89 -29.85 4.00
N GLU A 30 8.14 -29.50 3.72
CA GLU A 30 9.18 -29.33 4.74
C GLU A 30 8.93 -28.09 5.59
N LEU A 31 8.40 -27.01 5.00
CA LEU A 31 7.98 -25.82 5.75
C LEU A 31 6.87 -26.17 6.74
N CYS A 32 5.83 -26.91 6.32
CA CYS A 32 4.81 -27.42 7.24
C CYS A 32 5.42 -28.31 8.34
N ALA A 33 6.37 -29.18 8.00
CA ALA A 33 7.06 -30.01 8.99
C ALA A 33 7.89 -29.16 9.98
N ALA A 34 8.47 -28.04 9.54
CA ALA A 34 9.20 -27.11 10.39
C ALA A 34 8.26 -26.44 11.41
N PHE A 35 7.11 -25.95 10.97
CA PHE A 35 6.08 -25.41 11.88
C PHE A 35 5.59 -26.47 12.89
N ARG A 36 5.37 -27.71 12.45
CA ARG A 36 4.95 -28.81 13.35
C ARG A 36 6.00 -29.20 14.37
N ARG A 37 7.29 -29.07 14.06
CA ARG A 37 8.38 -29.30 15.02
C ARG A 37 8.34 -28.32 16.17
N VAL A 38 7.91 -27.08 15.91
CA VAL A 38 7.75 -26.03 16.93
C VAL A 38 6.45 -26.21 17.71
N ASN A 39 5.37 -26.54 17.01
CA ASN A 39 4.07 -26.80 17.61
C ASN A 39 3.34 -27.91 16.85
N PRO A 40 3.24 -29.14 17.40
CA PRO A 40 2.55 -30.26 16.76
C PRO A 40 1.07 -29.99 16.47
N GLN A 41 0.45 -29.06 17.21
CA GLN A 41 -0.94 -28.64 17.07
C GLN A 41 -1.10 -27.38 16.21
N THR A 42 -0.06 -26.97 15.49
CA THR A 42 -0.10 -25.78 14.65
C THR A 42 -1.18 -25.89 13.56
N GLY A 43 -1.86 -24.77 13.29
CA GLY A 43 -2.80 -24.66 12.17
C GLY A 43 -2.13 -24.51 10.80
N PHE A 44 -0.80 -24.59 10.74
CA PHE A 44 0.00 -24.49 9.51
C PHE A 44 0.00 -25.82 8.75
N ASP A 45 -1.10 -26.10 8.07
CA ASP A 45 -1.26 -27.28 7.20
C ASP A 45 -0.88 -27.00 5.74
N LEU A 46 -0.74 -28.08 4.95
CA LEU A 46 -0.23 -28.00 3.58
C LEU A 46 -1.19 -27.22 2.67
N ASP A 47 -2.50 -27.50 2.74
CA ASP A 47 -3.51 -26.89 1.87
C ASP A 47 -3.64 -25.39 2.10
N ARG A 48 -3.63 -24.96 3.36
CA ARG A 48 -3.71 -23.54 3.71
C ARG A 48 -2.41 -22.82 3.42
N SER A 49 -1.28 -23.44 3.72
CA SER A 49 0.02 -22.80 3.53
C SER A 49 0.32 -22.54 2.06
N TYR A 50 -0.12 -23.39 1.13
CA TYR A 50 -0.08 -23.08 -0.30
C TYR A 50 -0.80 -21.77 -0.62
N LYS A 51 -2.02 -21.57 -0.09
CA LYS A 51 -2.80 -20.35 -0.31
C LYS A 51 -2.12 -19.13 0.32
N TRP A 52 -1.45 -19.28 1.46
CA TRP A 52 -0.73 -18.19 2.13
C TRP A 52 0.56 -17.78 1.41
N VAL A 53 1.41 -18.72 1.00
CA VAL A 53 2.64 -18.45 0.21
C VAL A 53 2.31 -17.85 -1.16
N GLN A 54 1.13 -18.19 -1.66
CA GLN A 54 0.55 -17.65 -2.88
C GLN A 54 -0.15 -16.29 -2.69
N GLY A 55 -0.35 -15.82 -1.47
CA GLY A 55 -1.06 -14.56 -1.18
C GLY A 55 -2.58 -14.61 -1.39
N ARG A 56 -3.18 -15.79 -1.62
CA ARG A 56 -4.62 -15.95 -1.87
C ARG A 56 -5.47 -15.86 -0.61
N SER A 57 -4.86 -16.02 0.56
CA SER A 57 -5.51 -15.85 1.86
C SER A 57 -4.46 -15.54 2.93
N LEU A 58 -4.92 -15.20 4.13
CA LEU A 58 -4.07 -14.93 5.28
C LEU A 58 -4.35 -15.94 6.41
N PRO A 59 -3.34 -16.30 7.23
CA PRO A 59 -3.56 -17.03 8.47
C PRO A 59 -4.48 -16.25 9.41
N ARG A 60 -5.59 -16.89 9.82
CA ARG A 60 -6.60 -16.29 10.71
C ARG A 60 -6.38 -16.56 12.20
N SER A 61 -5.40 -17.39 12.54
CA SER A 61 -5.09 -17.73 13.93
C SER A 61 -3.83 -16.98 14.36
N ALA A 62 -3.91 -16.24 15.47
CA ALA A 62 -2.75 -15.58 16.07
C ALA A 62 -1.65 -16.58 16.41
N GLN A 63 -2.04 -17.81 16.78
CA GLN A 63 -1.10 -18.89 17.11
C GLN A 63 -0.15 -19.23 15.97
N ILE A 64 -0.57 -19.08 14.70
CA ILE A 64 0.30 -19.35 13.55
C ILE A 64 1.49 -18.39 13.54
N TYR A 65 1.25 -17.12 13.83
CA TYR A 65 2.34 -16.13 13.87
C TYR A 65 3.21 -16.29 15.11
N GLU A 66 2.65 -16.75 16.24
CA GLU A 66 3.45 -17.11 17.42
C GLU A 66 4.34 -18.32 17.14
N ASP A 67 3.82 -19.35 16.49
CA ASP A 67 4.60 -20.52 16.06
C ASP A 67 5.68 -20.09 15.05
N TRP A 68 5.39 -19.10 14.21
CA TRP A 68 6.32 -18.56 13.24
C TRP A 68 7.48 -17.79 13.89
N ALA A 69 7.19 -16.93 14.86
CA ALA A 69 8.20 -16.23 15.64
C ALA A 69 9.14 -17.22 16.34
N ARG A 70 8.58 -18.27 16.94
CA ARG A 70 9.34 -19.36 17.58
C ARG A 70 10.18 -20.15 16.57
N LEU A 71 9.63 -20.48 15.40
CA LEU A 71 10.36 -21.19 14.34
C LEU A 71 11.63 -20.45 13.92
N LEU A 72 11.54 -19.12 13.84
CA LEU A 72 12.64 -18.26 13.41
C LEU A 72 13.57 -17.86 14.56
N GLY A 73 13.25 -18.24 15.80
CA GLY A 73 14.00 -17.81 16.99
C GLY A 73 14.05 -16.29 17.13
N LEU A 74 12.94 -15.62 16.83
CA LEU A 74 12.80 -14.17 16.93
C LEU A 74 12.49 -13.77 18.38
N ALA A 75 13.04 -12.64 18.82
CA ALA A 75 12.71 -12.05 20.12
C ALA A 75 11.31 -11.40 20.12
N GLN A 76 10.81 -11.06 18.94
CA GLN A 76 9.53 -10.39 18.74
C GLN A 76 8.36 -11.38 18.82
N ALA A 77 7.21 -10.90 19.30
CA ALA A 77 5.98 -11.68 19.38
C ALA A 77 5.34 -11.96 18.00
N GLY A 78 4.45 -12.95 17.92
CA GLY A 78 3.73 -13.28 16.68
C GLY A 78 2.91 -12.10 16.11
N SER A 79 2.36 -11.24 16.96
CA SER A 79 1.66 -10.03 16.52
C SER A 79 2.57 -9.07 15.73
N TRP A 80 3.85 -8.99 16.08
CA TRP A 80 4.84 -8.24 15.31
C TRP A 80 5.13 -8.91 13.97
N VAL A 81 5.31 -10.25 13.93
CA VAL A 81 5.51 -11.00 12.66
C VAL A 81 4.34 -10.76 11.69
N ALA A 82 3.11 -10.76 12.21
CA ALA A 82 1.93 -10.44 11.41
C ALA A 82 2.02 -9.01 10.84
N GLY A 83 2.29 -8.02 11.69
CA GLY A 83 2.12 -6.60 11.34
C GLY A 83 3.35 -5.86 10.82
N CYS A 84 4.57 -6.38 10.95
CA CYS A 84 5.79 -5.70 10.52
C CYS A 84 5.87 -5.60 8.99
N GLY A 85 6.71 -4.70 8.48
CA GLY A 85 6.95 -4.60 7.03
C GLY A 85 7.96 -5.65 6.59
N LEU A 86 8.06 -5.88 5.28
CA LEU A 86 9.06 -6.81 4.74
C LEU A 86 10.50 -6.42 5.13
N ASP A 87 10.82 -5.12 5.14
CA ASP A 87 12.16 -4.63 5.51
C ASP A 87 12.50 -4.88 6.97
N SER A 88 11.61 -4.54 7.90
CA SER A 88 11.80 -4.82 9.33
C SER A 88 11.85 -6.33 9.62
N PHE A 89 11.12 -7.13 8.84
CA PHE A 89 11.20 -8.58 8.94
C PHE A 89 12.58 -9.09 8.49
N LEU A 90 13.09 -8.61 7.35
CA LEU A 90 14.42 -8.93 6.85
C LEU A 90 15.53 -8.52 7.82
N GLU A 91 15.44 -7.33 8.42
CA GLU A 91 16.37 -6.88 9.46
C GLU A 91 16.40 -7.85 10.64
N ALA A 92 15.24 -8.31 11.10
CA ALA A 92 15.16 -9.29 12.18
C ALA A 92 15.72 -10.66 11.79
N LEU A 93 15.59 -11.07 10.52
CA LEU A 93 16.19 -12.31 10.02
C LEU A 93 17.71 -12.22 9.87
N CYS A 94 18.22 -11.06 9.47
CA CYS A 94 19.66 -10.83 9.23
C CYS A 94 20.43 -10.40 10.49
N GLY A 95 19.71 -10.08 11.58
CA GLY A 95 20.30 -9.71 12.86
C GLY A 95 21.35 -10.72 13.34
N ASP A 96 22.38 -10.24 14.03
CA ASP A 96 23.51 -11.01 14.54
C ASP A 96 24.31 -11.80 13.46
N GLY A 97 24.21 -11.43 12.19
CA GLY A 97 24.92 -12.10 11.09
C GLY A 97 24.36 -13.47 10.71
N ARG A 98 23.10 -13.77 11.09
CA ARG A 98 22.43 -15.06 10.83
C ARG A 98 22.29 -15.39 9.35
N ALA A 99 22.20 -14.39 8.49
CA ALA A 99 22.09 -14.57 7.04
C ALA A 99 22.45 -13.27 6.30
N ASP A 100 22.98 -13.43 5.08
CA ASP A 100 23.20 -12.30 4.18
C ASP A 100 21.86 -11.86 3.54
N ARG A 101 21.61 -10.55 3.56
CA ARG A 101 20.33 -9.98 3.12
C ARG A 101 20.09 -10.19 1.62
N ALA A 102 21.10 -9.98 0.79
CA ALA A 102 20.98 -10.11 -0.66
C ALA A 102 20.78 -11.58 -1.04
N ASP A 103 21.53 -12.47 -0.43
CA ASP A 103 21.41 -13.92 -0.60
C ASP A 103 20.01 -14.44 -0.22
N LEU A 104 19.44 -13.99 0.90
CA LEU A 104 18.09 -14.33 1.34
C LEU A 104 17.02 -13.89 0.33
N LEU A 105 17.10 -12.64 -0.14
CA LEU A 105 16.19 -12.11 -1.14
C LEU A 105 16.26 -12.92 -2.43
N ARG A 106 17.47 -13.27 -2.88
CA ARG A 106 17.69 -14.05 -4.09
C ARG A 106 17.11 -15.46 -3.99
N ARG A 107 17.40 -16.17 -2.89
CA ARG A 107 16.86 -17.52 -2.64
C ARG A 107 15.34 -17.53 -2.47
N ALA A 108 14.76 -16.44 -1.98
CA ALA A 108 13.31 -16.27 -1.88
C ALA A 108 12.64 -15.87 -3.22
N GLY A 109 13.41 -15.63 -4.28
CA GLY A 109 12.91 -15.15 -5.56
C GLY A 109 12.40 -13.70 -5.49
N LEU A 110 13.02 -12.88 -4.65
CA LEU A 110 12.70 -11.48 -4.40
C LEU A 110 13.79 -10.51 -4.89
N ASP A 111 14.94 -11.00 -5.38
CA ASP A 111 16.11 -10.22 -5.84
C ASP A 111 16.27 -10.16 -7.37
N THR A 112 15.29 -10.65 -8.14
CA THR A 112 15.43 -10.68 -9.61
C THR A 112 15.22 -9.28 -10.20
N PRO A 113 16.20 -8.70 -10.92
CA PRO A 113 15.96 -7.52 -11.74
C PRO A 113 14.97 -7.92 -12.83
N PRO A 114 13.98 -7.07 -13.14
CA PRO A 114 12.92 -7.43 -14.06
C PRO A 114 13.45 -7.52 -15.50
N GLU A 115 13.33 -8.70 -16.13
CA GLU A 115 13.36 -8.81 -17.59
C GLU A 115 12.10 -8.17 -18.20
N ASP A 116 12.31 -7.39 -19.27
CA ASP A 116 11.35 -6.47 -19.87
C ASP A 116 9.99 -7.11 -20.19
N ASP A 117 8.96 -6.59 -19.52
CA ASP A 117 7.58 -6.65 -19.96
C ASP A 117 7.20 -5.22 -20.37
N ALA A 118 7.17 -4.91 -21.66
CA ALA A 118 6.92 -3.56 -22.15
C ALA A 118 5.63 -2.95 -21.55
N ALA A 119 4.62 -3.77 -21.28
CA ALA A 119 3.35 -3.36 -20.64
C ALA A 119 3.47 -3.15 -19.11
N GLY A 120 4.30 -3.95 -18.43
CA GLY A 120 4.58 -3.79 -17.00
C GLY A 120 5.47 -2.59 -16.71
N VAL A 121 6.46 -2.33 -17.58
CA VAL A 121 7.35 -1.15 -17.49
C VAL A 121 6.58 0.14 -17.73
N ALA A 122 5.65 0.15 -18.70
CA ALA A 122 4.84 1.32 -19.04
C ALA A 122 3.93 1.79 -17.89
N THR A 123 3.65 0.97 -16.89
CA THR A 123 2.73 1.31 -15.77
C THR A 123 3.43 1.38 -14.42
N ARG A 124 4.73 1.08 -14.36
CA ARG A 124 5.56 1.22 -13.14
C ARG A 124 5.61 2.64 -12.60
N TYR A 125 5.39 3.64 -13.44
CA TYR A 125 5.30 5.02 -12.98
C TYR A 125 4.12 5.22 -12.02
N LEU A 126 3.18 4.26 -11.85
CA LEU A 126 2.12 4.27 -10.84
C LEU A 126 2.56 3.68 -9.49
N CYS A 127 3.69 2.96 -9.43
CA CYS A 127 4.17 2.40 -8.17
C CYS A 127 4.61 3.50 -7.21
N GLY A 128 4.26 3.36 -5.94
CA GLY A 128 4.66 4.30 -4.89
C GLY A 128 3.63 4.44 -3.79
N SER A 129 3.93 5.38 -2.90
CA SER A 129 3.14 5.73 -1.72
C SER A 129 2.32 6.99 -1.99
N TYR A 130 1.03 6.95 -1.64
CA TYR A 130 0.07 8.02 -1.89
C TYR A 130 -0.69 8.39 -0.62
N ALA A 131 -0.68 9.67 -0.29
CA ALA A 131 -1.57 10.24 0.72
C ALA A 131 -2.96 10.42 0.11
N CYS A 132 -3.97 9.78 0.70
CA CYS A 132 -5.34 9.79 0.18
C CYS A 132 -6.22 10.73 1.00
N TYR A 133 -7.00 11.57 0.33
CA TYR A 133 -7.92 12.51 0.93
C TYR A 133 -9.32 12.31 0.36
N SER A 134 -10.31 12.21 1.23
CA SER A 134 -11.73 12.08 0.88
C SER A 134 -12.60 12.75 1.95
N GLN A 135 -13.86 13.05 1.67
CA GLN A 135 -14.77 13.50 2.72
C GLN A 135 -15.00 12.39 3.73
N ALA A 136 -15.04 12.73 5.03
CA ALA A 136 -15.46 11.78 6.05
C ALA A 136 -16.92 11.35 5.79
N GLN A 137 -17.16 10.05 5.75
CA GLN A 137 -18.45 9.50 5.32
C GLN A 137 -19.43 9.30 6.49
N SER A 138 -18.90 9.25 7.70
CA SER A 138 -19.71 9.15 8.92
C SER A 138 -20.29 10.52 9.29
N PRO A 139 -21.59 10.59 9.64
CA PRO A 139 -22.23 11.84 10.01
C PRO A 139 -21.62 12.48 11.27
N TYR A 140 -20.98 11.70 12.15
CA TYR A 140 -20.31 12.21 13.34
C TYR A 140 -19.03 13.01 13.04
N TYR A 141 -18.50 12.88 11.83
CA TYR A 141 -17.29 13.58 11.37
C TYR A 141 -17.58 14.47 10.16
N GLN A 142 -18.83 14.90 9.99
CA GLN A 142 -19.25 15.72 8.85
C GLN A 142 -18.38 16.97 8.70
N GLY A 143 -18.01 17.28 7.46
CA GLY A 143 -17.16 18.43 7.14
C GLY A 143 -15.65 18.18 7.29
N ARG A 144 -15.24 17.09 7.94
CA ARG A 144 -13.83 16.69 8.06
C ARG A 144 -13.35 15.93 6.83
N ILE A 145 -12.03 15.96 6.62
CA ILE A 145 -11.36 15.13 5.60
C ILE A 145 -10.85 13.85 6.27
N LEU A 146 -11.09 12.70 5.64
CA LEU A 146 -10.46 11.46 6.02
C LEU A 146 -9.15 11.30 5.25
N ARG A 147 -8.05 11.24 6.00
CA ARG A 147 -6.70 11.00 5.47
C ARG A 147 -6.37 9.51 5.57
N GLY A 148 -6.22 8.88 4.41
CA GLY A 148 -5.78 7.49 4.22
C GLY A 148 -4.41 7.40 3.55
N ALA A 149 -4.00 6.17 3.26
CA ALA A 149 -2.78 5.84 2.55
C ALA A 149 -3.08 4.79 1.48
N LEU A 150 -2.54 4.95 0.28
CA LEU A 150 -2.54 3.94 -0.77
C LEU A 150 -1.09 3.62 -1.15
N VAL A 151 -0.78 2.34 -1.26
CA VAL A 151 0.49 1.86 -1.78
C VAL A 151 0.21 1.05 -3.03
N ILE A 152 0.86 1.39 -4.13
CA ILE A 152 0.83 0.62 -5.37
C ILE A 152 2.20 0.01 -5.60
N GLU A 153 2.23 -1.29 -5.82
CA GLU A 153 3.45 -2.07 -6.02
C GLU A 153 3.27 -3.09 -7.14
N PRO A 154 4.35 -3.54 -7.78
CA PRO A 154 4.31 -4.70 -8.66
C PRO A 154 3.75 -5.91 -7.91
N SER A 155 2.82 -6.64 -8.51
CA SER A 155 2.34 -7.88 -7.94
C SER A 155 3.51 -8.89 -7.84
N PRO A 156 3.62 -9.65 -6.75
CA PRO A 156 4.52 -10.80 -6.65
C PRO A 156 4.26 -11.87 -7.72
N ARG A 157 3.13 -11.80 -8.43
CA ARG A 157 2.76 -12.64 -9.56
C ARG A 157 2.70 -11.78 -10.81
N ARG A 158 3.67 -11.92 -11.71
CA ARG A 158 3.79 -11.12 -12.94
C ARG A 158 2.49 -11.01 -13.75
N ALA A 159 1.74 -12.10 -13.87
CA ALA A 159 0.47 -12.13 -14.60
C ALA A 159 -0.64 -11.24 -13.98
N GLU A 160 -0.50 -10.84 -12.71
CA GLU A 160 -1.48 -9.99 -12.01
C GLU A 160 -1.16 -8.50 -12.12
N GLY A 161 0.01 -8.12 -12.69
CA GLY A 161 0.38 -6.74 -12.96
C GLY A 161 0.73 -5.96 -11.69
N LEU A 162 -0.13 -5.01 -11.29
CA LEU A 162 0.05 -4.15 -10.12
C LEU A 162 -0.96 -4.53 -9.03
N THR A 163 -0.54 -4.41 -7.78
CA THR A 163 -1.40 -4.54 -6.59
C THR A 163 -1.45 -3.25 -5.82
N ALA A 164 -2.58 -3.01 -5.16
CA ALA A 164 -2.81 -1.85 -4.32
C ALA A 164 -3.21 -2.29 -2.91
N CYS A 165 -2.66 -1.61 -1.90
CA CYS A 165 -3.08 -1.70 -0.50
C CYS A 165 -3.53 -0.31 -0.05
N TYR A 166 -4.80 -0.19 0.36
CA TYR A 166 -5.35 1.02 0.94
C TYR A 166 -5.56 0.84 2.44
N SER A 167 -5.13 1.82 3.22
CA SER A 167 -5.32 1.85 4.66
C SER A 167 -5.87 3.19 5.17
N GLN A 168 -6.66 3.11 6.23
CA GLN A 168 -7.25 4.28 6.88
C GLN A 168 -7.43 4.04 8.38
N ALA A 169 -7.40 5.11 9.17
CA ALA A 169 -7.67 5.08 10.60
C ALA A 169 -9.08 5.63 10.85
N LEU A 170 -9.99 4.75 11.26
CA LEU A 170 -11.35 5.09 11.67
C LEU A 170 -11.43 5.06 13.20
N SER A 171 -12.48 5.63 13.79
CA SER A 171 -12.69 5.61 15.24
C SER A 171 -12.84 4.21 15.84
N LEU A 172 -13.29 3.24 15.02
CA LEU A 172 -13.37 1.82 15.40
C LEU A 172 -12.05 1.05 15.20
N GLY A 173 -11.01 1.71 14.70
CA GLY A 173 -9.70 1.12 14.44
C GLY A 173 -9.23 1.30 13.00
N ARG A 174 -8.07 0.70 12.69
CA ARG A 174 -7.48 0.74 11.36
C ARG A 174 -8.12 -0.29 10.44
N SER A 175 -8.37 0.11 9.20
CA SER A 175 -8.81 -0.75 8.11
C SER A 175 -7.70 -0.87 7.06
N HIS A 176 -7.51 -2.09 6.54
CA HIS A 176 -6.62 -2.38 5.41
C HIS A 176 -7.40 -3.22 4.40
N VAL A 177 -7.37 -2.80 3.15
CA VAL A 177 -7.98 -3.51 2.02
C VAL A 177 -6.96 -3.58 0.90
N ALA A 178 -6.88 -4.72 0.23
CA ALA A 178 -5.93 -4.95 -0.84
C ALA A 178 -6.62 -5.63 -2.03
N GLY A 179 -6.00 -5.46 -3.19
CA GLY A 179 -6.53 -5.98 -4.44
C GLY A 179 -5.64 -5.63 -5.62
N ARG A 180 -6.07 -6.09 -6.80
CA ARG A 180 -5.37 -5.81 -8.06
C ARG A 180 -5.72 -4.40 -8.55
N VAL A 181 -4.74 -3.73 -9.15
CA VAL A 181 -4.96 -2.52 -9.94
C VAL A 181 -5.31 -2.95 -11.36
N MET A 182 -6.52 -2.61 -11.80
CA MET A 182 -6.98 -2.90 -13.15
C MET A 182 -6.92 -1.63 -13.98
N ILE A 183 -6.29 -1.70 -15.15
CA ILE A 183 -6.29 -0.62 -16.13
C ILE A 183 -7.33 -0.97 -17.18
N VAL A 184 -8.36 -0.14 -17.31
CA VAL A 184 -9.48 -0.35 -18.24
C VAL A 184 -9.64 0.91 -19.07
N GLY A 185 -9.08 0.90 -20.28
CA GLY A 185 -9.00 2.09 -21.12
C GLY A 185 -8.22 3.21 -20.42
N SER A 186 -8.83 4.38 -20.23
CA SER A 186 -8.28 5.54 -19.54
C SER A 186 -8.62 5.60 -18.04
N MET A 187 -9.05 4.48 -17.44
CA MET A 187 -9.42 4.38 -16.03
C MET A 187 -8.54 3.37 -15.27
N LEU A 188 -8.27 3.67 -14.01
CA LEU A 188 -7.86 2.70 -12.99
C LEU A 188 -9.08 2.24 -12.18
N ALA A 189 -9.31 0.93 -12.12
CA ALA A 189 -10.32 0.31 -11.26
C ALA A 189 -9.62 -0.54 -10.18
N LEU A 190 -9.87 -0.23 -8.91
CA LEU A 190 -9.27 -0.89 -7.75
C LEU A 190 -10.38 -1.45 -6.85
N PRO A 191 -10.88 -2.67 -7.10
CA PRO A 191 -11.81 -3.36 -6.21
C PRO A 191 -11.03 -3.99 -5.06
N LEU A 192 -10.90 -3.26 -3.95
CA LEU A 192 -10.09 -3.69 -2.81
C LEU A 192 -10.97 -4.40 -1.78
N THR A 193 -10.47 -5.51 -1.24
CA THR A 193 -11.20 -6.33 -0.27
C THR A 193 -10.35 -6.57 0.97
N THR A 194 -11.02 -6.88 2.09
CA THR A 194 -10.33 -7.45 3.25
C THR A 194 -10.27 -8.97 3.10
N GLY A 195 -9.29 -9.62 3.72
CA GLY A 195 -9.29 -11.08 3.86
C GLY A 195 -10.37 -11.65 4.80
N SER A 196 -11.20 -10.79 5.40
CA SER A 196 -12.28 -11.17 6.32
C SER A 196 -13.61 -11.32 5.58
N PRO A 197 -14.32 -12.45 5.72
CA PRO A 197 -15.68 -12.59 5.23
C PRO A 197 -16.60 -11.51 5.83
N GLY A 198 -17.42 -10.88 4.99
CA GLY A 198 -18.47 -9.94 5.42
C GLY A 198 -18.03 -8.48 5.63
N ALA A 199 -16.74 -8.14 5.46
CA ALA A 199 -16.34 -6.74 5.41
C ALA A 199 -16.67 -6.14 4.03
N PRO A 200 -17.26 -4.93 3.97
CA PRO A 200 -17.57 -4.30 2.70
C PRO A 200 -16.28 -4.02 1.90
N PRO A 201 -16.27 -4.25 0.58
CA PRO A 201 -15.16 -3.84 -0.26
C PRO A 201 -15.03 -2.31 -0.29
N VAL A 202 -13.85 -1.83 -0.64
CA VAL A 202 -13.63 -0.43 -1.01
C VAL A 202 -13.24 -0.43 -2.46
N SER A 203 -14.03 0.24 -3.29
CA SER A 203 -13.80 0.35 -4.73
C SER A 203 -13.34 1.75 -5.07
N PHE A 204 -12.30 1.85 -5.91
CA PHE A 204 -11.88 3.11 -6.50
C PHE A 204 -12.01 3.06 -8.02
N HIS A 205 -12.56 4.15 -8.57
CA HIS A 205 -12.67 4.41 -10.00
C HIS A 205 -11.95 5.72 -10.27
N LEU A 206 -10.71 5.63 -10.73
CA LEU A 206 -9.80 6.76 -10.88
C LEU A 206 -9.48 6.95 -12.35
N HIS A 207 -9.12 8.15 -12.74
CA HIS A 207 -8.53 8.37 -14.05
C HIS A 207 -7.13 7.76 -14.10
N LEU A 208 -6.76 7.20 -15.25
CA LEU A 208 -5.37 6.81 -15.52
C LEU A 208 -4.55 8.09 -15.74
N PRO A 209 -3.64 8.44 -14.81
CA PRO A 209 -2.80 9.63 -15.00
C PRO A 209 -1.75 9.38 -16.08
N ALA A 210 -1.16 10.44 -16.63
CA ALA A 210 0.11 10.33 -17.34
C ALA A 210 1.28 10.27 -16.33
N PRO A 211 2.48 9.81 -16.74
CA PRO A 211 3.69 10.02 -15.96
C PRO A 211 3.85 11.50 -15.57
N PRO A 212 4.29 11.81 -14.33
CA PRO A 212 4.89 10.90 -13.34
C PRO A 212 3.90 10.15 -12.45
N GLY A 213 2.58 10.31 -12.63
CA GLY A 213 1.58 9.66 -11.78
C GLY A 213 1.57 10.21 -10.35
N SER A 214 1.81 11.51 -10.18
CA SER A 214 1.85 12.20 -8.88
C SER A 214 0.49 12.34 -8.21
N LEU A 215 -0.59 12.21 -8.99
CA LEU A 215 -1.98 12.28 -8.53
C LEU A 215 -2.78 11.13 -9.13
N LEU A 216 -3.51 10.40 -8.29
CA LEU A 216 -4.62 9.56 -8.69
C LEU A 216 -5.91 10.19 -8.17
N ALA A 217 -6.87 10.44 -9.06
CA ALA A 217 -8.08 11.18 -8.71
C ALA A 217 -9.33 10.57 -9.34
N GLY A 218 -10.40 10.49 -8.57
CA GLY A 218 -11.66 9.93 -9.03
C GLY A 218 -12.65 9.72 -7.89
N ILE A 219 -13.40 8.62 -7.97
CA ILE A 219 -14.46 8.27 -7.02
C ILE A 219 -14.05 7.05 -6.18
N MET A 220 -14.31 7.14 -4.88
CA MET A 220 -14.23 6.08 -3.90
C MET A 220 -15.65 5.67 -3.50
N GLY A 221 -15.92 4.38 -3.43
CA GLY A 221 -17.20 3.83 -2.96
C GLY A 221 -17.01 2.68 -1.97
N SER A 222 -17.84 2.66 -0.93
CA SER A 222 -17.90 1.58 0.07
C SER A 222 -19.16 1.74 0.93
N CYS A 223 -19.15 1.19 2.15
CA CYS A 223 -20.17 1.41 3.17
C CYS A 223 -19.63 2.23 4.33
N THR A 224 -20.48 3.06 4.92
CA THR A 224 -20.12 3.88 6.08
C THR A 224 -19.99 3.00 7.31
N MET A 225 -18.79 2.90 7.87
CA MET A 225 -18.50 1.99 8.99
C MET A 225 -19.12 2.45 10.33
N VAL A 226 -19.31 3.75 10.51
CA VAL A 226 -19.84 4.37 11.74
C VAL A 226 -21.04 5.24 11.37
N HIS A 227 -22.25 4.71 11.50
CA HIS A 227 -23.47 5.42 11.18
C HIS A 227 -24.64 4.93 12.05
N PRO A 228 -25.53 5.82 12.55
CA PRO A 228 -26.63 5.41 13.44
C PRO A 228 -27.62 4.46 12.78
N GLY A 229 -27.86 4.63 11.48
CA GLY A 229 -28.71 3.76 10.65
C GLY A 229 -28.05 2.51 10.07
N GLY A 230 -26.96 1.99 10.66
CA GLY A 230 -26.26 0.79 10.17
C GLY A 230 -25.06 1.10 9.28
N GLN A 231 -24.94 0.45 8.11
CA GLN A 231 -23.82 0.62 7.17
C GLN A 231 -24.29 1.04 5.78
N PRO A 232 -24.88 2.25 5.62
CA PRO A 232 -25.35 2.69 4.31
C PRO A 232 -24.18 2.84 3.32
N PRO A 233 -24.40 2.56 2.03
CA PRO A 233 -23.40 2.79 1.00
C PRO A 233 -23.10 4.27 0.84
N TYR A 234 -21.90 4.59 0.39
CA TYR A 234 -21.51 5.95 -0.01
C TYR A 234 -20.68 5.92 -1.30
N ALA A 235 -20.67 7.05 -1.99
CA ALA A 235 -19.69 7.41 -3.01
C ALA A 235 -19.16 8.82 -2.71
N THR A 236 -17.86 9.03 -2.87
CA THR A 236 -17.22 10.33 -2.63
C THR A 236 -16.01 10.51 -3.53
N ARG A 237 -15.63 11.76 -3.79
CA ARG A 237 -14.37 12.07 -4.46
C ARG A 237 -13.17 11.72 -3.58
N VAL A 238 -12.10 11.28 -4.24
CA VAL A 238 -10.83 10.96 -3.60
C VAL A 238 -9.68 11.53 -4.42
N ALA A 239 -8.76 12.19 -3.74
CA ALA A 239 -7.48 12.64 -4.30
C ALA A 239 -6.35 11.87 -3.59
N MET A 240 -5.47 11.24 -4.37
CA MET A 240 -4.36 10.43 -3.87
C MET A 240 -3.08 11.03 -4.40
N VAL A 241 -2.34 11.75 -3.54
CA VAL A 241 -1.14 12.49 -3.93
C VAL A 241 0.09 11.68 -3.56
N ARG A 242 0.97 11.45 -4.53
CA ARG A 242 2.22 10.72 -4.33
C ARG A 242 3.13 11.48 -3.36
N VAL A 243 3.74 10.76 -2.42
CA VAL A 243 4.65 11.31 -1.42
C VAL A 243 5.90 10.45 -1.29
N PRO A 244 7.05 11.02 -0.87
CA PRO A 244 8.31 10.28 -0.73
C PRO A 244 8.41 9.50 0.59
N LEU A 245 7.39 9.59 1.45
CA LEU A 245 7.43 9.00 2.78
C LEU A 245 7.29 7.46 2.74
N PRO A 246 8.08 6.71 3.54
CA PRO A 246 7.93 5.25 3.66
C PRO A 246 6.52 4.86 4.13
N VAL A 247 6.04 3.69 3.69
CA VAL A 247 4.67 3.20 3.94
C VAL A 247 4.32 3.20 5.43
N GLU A 248 5.19 2.72 6.31
CA GLU A 248 4.91 2.66 7.75
C GLU A 248 4.65 4.04 8.35
N ALA A 249 5.46 5.03 7.96
CA ALA A 249 5.30 6.40 8.41
C ALA A 249 4.04 7.02 7.82
N LEU A 250 3.76 6.73 6.55
CA LEU A 250 2.53 7.14 5.88
C LEU A 250 1.29 6.60 6.60
N GLU A 251 1.20 5.30 6.84
CA GLU A 251 0.04 4.67 7.49
C GLU A 251 -0.14 5.12 8.94
N ARG A 252 0.95 5.42 9.66
CA ARG A 252 0.88 5.97 11.02
C ARG A 252 0.24 7.35 11.06
N SER A 253 0.32 8.13 9.99
CA SER A 253 -0.24 9.48 9.90
C SER A 253 -1.73 9.54 9.49
N ASN A 254 -2.36 8.39 9.21
CA ASN A 254 -3.80 8.30 8.92
C ASN A 254 -4.65 8.85 10.06
N ARG A 255 -5.61 9.73 9.74
CA ARG A 255 -6.46 10.43 10.72
C ARG A 255 -7.67 11.11 10.07
N TYR A 256 -8.62 11.53 10.89
CA TYR A 256 -9.56 12.59 10.50
C TYR A 256 -8.84 13.93 10.64
N MET A 257 -8.93 14.77 9.61
CA MET A 257 -8.37 16.11 9.56
C MET A 257 -9.48 17.13 9.74
N GLU A 258 -9.25 18.09 10.64
CA GLU A 258 -10.14 19.24 10.80
C GLU A 258 -10.08 20.14 9.56
N ALA A 259 -11.18 20.86 9.32
CA ALA A 259 -11.30 21.81 8.21
C ALA A 259 -10.59 23.14 8.54
N GLU A 260 -9.30 23.07 8.80
CA GLU A 260 -8.46 24.24 9.05
C GLU A 260 -7.90 24.82 7.73
N PRO A 261 -7.61 26.14 7.67
CA PRO A 261 -6.95 26.72 6.51
C PRO A 261 -5.60 26.05 6.22
N LEU A 262 -5.37 25.71 4.95
CA LEU A 262 -4.13 25.09 4.47
C LEU A 262 -3.88 23.69 5.05
N ALA A 263 -4.90 23.01 5.60
CA ALA A 263 -4.73 21.72 6.26
C ALA A 263 -4.13 20.66 5.31
N LEU A 264 -4.56 20.63 4.05
CA LEU A 264 -4.15 19.60 3.08
C LEU A 264 -2.73 19.84 2.57
N SER A 265 -2.42 21.07 2.18
CA SER A 265 -1.09 21.49 1.72
C SER A 265 -0.04 21.38 2.82
N ARG A 266 -0.38 21.71 4.08
CA ARG A 266 0.50 21.50 5.24
C ARG A 266 0.73 20.02 5.53
N ASP A 267 -0.30 19.18 5.41
CA ASP A 267 -0.15 17.74 5.56
C ASP A 267 0.80 17.18 4.48
N LEU A 268 0.61 17.54 3.21
CA LEU A 268 1.49 17.13 2.12
C LEU A 268 2.95 17.55 2.34
N ALA A 269 3.17 18.78 2.82
CA ALA A 269 4.50 19.25 3.21
C ALA A 269 5.10 18.42 4.36
N ALA A 270 4.30 18.10 5.39
CA ALA A 270 4.72 17.25 6.50
C ALA A 270 5.02 15.80 6.07
N LEU A 271 4.45 15.34 4.95
CA LEU A 271 4.75 14.05 4.33
C LEU A 271 5.96 14.10 3.38
N GLY A 272 6.67 15.24 3.33
CA GLY A 272 7.94 15.39 2.62
C GLY A 272 7.84 15.94 1.20
N LEU A 273 6.67 16.38 0.74
CA LEU A 273 6.57 17.09 -0.53
C LEU A 273 7.05 18.54 -0.42
N LEU A 274 7.79 19.00 -1.43
CA LEU A 274 8.14 20.41 -1.59
C LEU A 274 6.95 21.20 -2.15
N VAL A 275 6.11 21.69 -1.25
CA VAL A 275 4.92 22.48 -1.58
C VAL A 275 5.28 23.98 -1.63
N ARG A 276 5.60 24.50 -2.83
CA ARG A 276 5.93 25.92 -3.03
C ARG A 276 4.71 26.85 -3.04
N ASP A 277 3.63 26.42 -3.68
CA ASP A 277 2.34 27.14 -3.76
C ASP A 277 1.31 26.47 -2.84
N ALA A 278 1.46 26.66 -1.53
CA ALA A 278 0.58 26.02 -0.55
C ALA A 278 -0.89 26.49 -0.68
N VAL A 279 -1.10 27.80 -0.88
CA VAL A 279 -2.44 28.39 -1.00
C VAL A 279 -3.14 27.90 -2.26
N GLY A 280 -2.47 27.91 -3.40
CA GLY A 280 -3.05 27.44 -4.64
C GLY A 280 -3.25 25.92 -4.67
N LEU A 281 -2.36 25.14 -4.06
CA LEU A 281 -2.56 23.69 -3.94
C LEU A 281 -3.76 23.37 -3.03
N GLU A 282 -3.87 24.05 -1.89
CA GLU A 282 -5.02 23.92 -0.98
C GLU A 282 -6.34 24.19 -1.71
N ALA A 283 -6.44 25.32 -2.41
CA ALA A 283 -7.66 25.73 -3.10
C ALA A 283 -8.08 24.70 -4.17
N ARG A 284 -7.12 24.10 -4.88
CA ARG A 284 -7.39 23.07 -5.89
C ARG A 284 -7.84 21.75 -5.25
N LEU A 285 -7.20 21.34 -4.15
CA LEU A 285 -7.59 20.14 -3.41
C LEU A 285 -8.98 20.30 -2.78
N ASP A 286 -9.26 21.44 -2.15
CA ASP A 286 -10.56 21.70 -1.53
C ASP A 286 -11.67 21.76 -2.57
N ARG A 287 -11.46 22.49 -3.68
CA ARG A 287 -12.42 22.52 -4.81
C ARG A 287 -12.68 21.13 -5.38
N PHE A 288 -11.65 20.30 -5.50
CA PHE A 288 -11.80 18.92 -5.98
C PHE A 288 -12.61 18.07 -4.99
N LEU A 289 -12.29 18.10 -3.70
CA LEU A 289 -12.89 17.26 -2.65
C LEU A 289 -14.25 17.76 -2.15
N ARG A 290 -14.59 19.04 -2.37
CA ARG A 290 -15.84 19.70 -1.99
C ARG A 290 -16.47 20.36 -3.22
N PRO A 291 -16.96 19.59 -4.20
CA PRO A 291 -17.57 20.17 -5.39
C PRO A 291 -18.80 21.01 -5.02
N VAL A 292 -18.85 22.24 -5.52
CA VAL A 292 -20.01 23.11 -5.38
C VAL A 292 -20.83 23.06 -6.67
N GLY A 293 -21.88 22.21 -6.70
CA GLY A 293 -22.94 22.29 -7.72
C GLY A 293 -22.51 22.17 -9.19
N THR A 294 -21.34 21.62 -9.50
CA THR A 294 -20.73 21.66 -10.84
C THR A 294 -21.14 20.50 -11.77
N GLY A 295 -22.24 19.79 -11.49
CA GLY A 295 -22.67 18.61 -12.23
C GLY A 295 -24.18 18.61 -12.53
N TRP A 296 -24.61 17.78 -13.48
CA TRP A 296 -26.04 17.53 -13.67
C TRP A 296 -26.61 16.85 -12.42
N ALA A 297 -27.87 17.15 -12.06
CA ALA A 297 -28.46 16.70 -10.80
C ALA A 297 -28.30 15.18 -10.60
N GLY A 298 -27.68 14.77 -9.51
CA GLY A 298 -27.44 13.36 -9.18
C GLY A 298 -26.14 12.75 -9.74
N SER A 299 -25.29 13.51 -10.45
CA SER A 299 -23.99 13.05 -10.93
C SER A 299 -22.84 13.73 -10.18
N ASP A 300 -21.99 12.92 -9.53
CA ASP A 300 -20.69 13.36 -8.98
C ASP A 300 -19.55 13.03 -9.94
N GLN A 301 -19.60 13.62 -11.14
CA GLN A 301 -18.55 13.47 -12.13
C GLN A 301 -17.39 14.43 -11.83
N VAL A 302 -16.18 13.88 -11.76
CA VAL A 302 -14.94 14.65 -11.71
C VAL A 302 -14.72 15.33 -13.07
N GLN A 303 -14.63 16.65 -13.08
CA GLN A 303 -14.40 17.43 -14.29
C GLN A 303 -12.94 17.30 -14.72
N MET A 304 -12.71 17.08 -16.02
CA MET A 304 -11.36 16.95 -16.58
C MET A 304 -10.49 18.18 -16.28
N ALA A 305 -11.07 19.39 -16.32
CA ALA A 305 -10.37 20.63 -16.00
C ALA A 305 -9.84 20.67 -14.56
N ASP A 306 -10.63 20.18 -13.59
CA ASP A 306 -10.19 20.10 -12.19
C ASP A 306 -9.08 19.08 -12.02
N GLN A 307 -9.19 17.93 -12.68
CA GLN A 307 -8.18 16.90 -12.66
C GLN A 307 -6.85 17.39 -13.26
N VAL A 308 -6.88 18.04 -14.43
CA VAL A 308 -5.68 18.58 -15.08
C VAL A 308 -5.03 19.67 -14.23
N ALA A 309 -5.83 20.59 -13.68
CA ALA A 309 -5.32 21.67 -12.85
C ALA A 309 -4.69 21.16 -11.54
N LEU A 310 -5.33 20.21 -10.86
CA LEU A 310 -4.79 19.59 -9.65
C LEU A 310 -3.58 18.71 -9.97
N GLY A 311 -3.64 17.92 -11.05
CA GLY A 311 -2.55 17.06 -11.52
C GLY A 311 -1.28 17.86 -11.79
N GLY A 312 -1.36 18.97 -12.54
CA GLY A 312 -0.21 19.82 -12.81
C GLY A 312 0.42 20.46 -11.56
N ALA A 313 -0.38 20.75 -10.53
CA ALA A 313 0.13 21.26 -9.26
C ALA A 313 0.86 20.16 -8.47
N CYS A 314 0.31 18.95 -8.43
CA CYS A 314 0.95 17.78 -7.79
C CYS A 314 2.22 17.35 -8.54
N ASP A 315 2.22 17.37 -9.87
CA ASP A 315 3.38 17.01 -10.69
C ASP A 315 4.55 17.95 -10.41
N ARG A 316 4.29 19.26 -10.34
CA ARG A 316 5.32 20.24 -9.99
C ARG A 316 5.90 20.00 -8.60
N ALA A 317 5.03 19.80 -7.60
CA ALA A 317 5.49 19.52 -6.24
C ALA A 317 6.33 18.22 -6.16
N TRP A 318 5.90 17.18 -6.88
CA TRP A 318 6.62 15.90 -6.93
C TRP A 318 7.98 16.03 -7.63
N LEU A 319 8.04 16.67 -8.80
CA LEU A 319 9.28 16.86 -9.56
C LEU A 319 10.28 17.72 -8.79
N ASP A 320 9.82 18.79 -8.14
CA ASP A 320 10.67 19.61 -7.26
C ASP A 320 11.26 18.78 -6.11
N THR A 321 10.44 17.93 -5.50
CA THR A 321 10.84 17.05 -4.39
C THR A 321 11.94 16.07 -4.82
N VAL A 322 11.74 15.40 -5.96
CA VAL A 322 12.71 14.44 -6.49
C VAL A 322 13.98 15.14 -6.96
N GLY A 323 13.86 16.33 -7.58
CA GLY A 323 15.01 17.15 -7.99
C GLY A 323 15.87 17.57 -6.79
N ALA A 324 15.27 18.10 -5.73
CA ALA A 324 15.99 18.48 -4.52
C ALA A 324 16.65 17.30 -3.80
N ALA A 325 16.01 16.12 -3.81
CA ALA A 325 16.61 14.90 -3.28
C ALA A 325 17.85 14.48 -4.08
N ALA A 326 17.85 14.70 -5.41
CA ALA A 326 18.97 14.40 -6.31
C ALA A 326 20.17 15.31 -6.06
N GLU A 327 19.93 16.60 -5.87
CA GLU A 327 20.98 17.58 -5.57
C GLU A 327 21.61 17.36 -4.18
N THR A 328 20.86 16.82 -3.22
CA THR A 328 21.33 16.59 -1.84
C THR A 328 21.91 15.20 -1.58
N GLY A 329 21.99 14.34 -2.60
CA GLY A 329 22.46 12.94 -2.46
C GLY A 329 21.53 12.06 -1.61
N ARG A 330 20.29 12.51 -1.35
CA ARG A 330 19.26 11.83 -0.56
C ARG A 330 18.11 11.28 -1.41
N VAL A 331 18.38 10.88 -2.65
CA VAL A 331 17.35 10.20 -3.47
C VAL A 331 17.14 8.78 -2.94
N PRO A 332 15.90 8.36 -2.65
CA PRO A 332 15.55 6.96 -2.85
C PRO A 332 15.53 6.73 -4.37
N ALA A 333 16.67 6.33 -4.93
CA ALA A 333 16.77 6.11 -6.37
C ALA A 333 15.71 5.10 -6.84
N PRO A 334 14.98 5.32 -7.94
CA PRO A 334 14.53 4.18 -8.72
C PRO A 334 15.80 3.42 -9.14
N ALA A 335 15.86 2.13 -8.79
CA ALA A 335 17.04 1.31 -9.02
C ALA A 335 17.56 1.50 -10.46
N PRO A 336 18.83 1.90 -10.66
CA PRO A 336 19.36 2.03 -12.00
C PRO A 336 19.42 0.64 -12.65
N ALA A 337 18.90 0.53 -13.87
CA ALA A 337 19.17 -0.61 -14.72
C ALA A 337 20.69 -0.64 -14.98
N ARG A 338 21.39 -1.59 -14.37
CA ARG A 338 22.81 -1.82 -14.67
C ARG A 338 22.92 -2.21 -16.14
N GLN A 339 23.61 -1.39 -16.93
CA GLN A 339 24.03 -1.77 -18.27
C GLN A 339 24.94 -3.00 -18.17
N PRO A 340 24.79 -4.00 -19.06
CA PRO A 340 25.73 -5.10 -19.14
C PRO A 340 27.07 -4.57 -19.64
N MET A 341 28.09 -4.69 -18.79
CA MET A 341 29.48 -4.47 -19.14
C MET A 341 29.86 -5.53 -20.19
N ALA A 342 30.17 -5.09 -21.41
CA ALA A 342 30.75 -5.95 -22.44
C ALA A 342 32.09 -6.49 -21.91
N LEU A 343 32.18 -7.80 -21.77
CA LEU A 343 33.46 -8.49 -21.63
C LEU A 343 34.12 -8.49 -23.00
N ASP A 344 35.14 -7.66 -23.15
CA ASP A 344 36.08 -7.72 -24.26
C ASP A 344 36.89 -9.02 -24.10
N LEU A 345 36.77 -9.90 -25.08
CA LEU A 345 37.57 -11.12 -25.17
C LEU A 345 38.89 -10.76 -25.88
N GLY A 346 39.93 -10.56 -25.09
CA GLY A 346 41.33 -10.50 -25.49
C GLY A 346 42.19 -11.25 -24.48
#